data_AF-A0A382W0J4-F1
#
_entry.id   AF-A0A382W0J4-F1
#
_cell.length_a   1.000
_cell.length_b   1.000
_cell.length_c   1.000
_cell.angle_alpha   90.00
_cell.angle_beta   90.00
_cell.angle_gamma   90.00
#
_symmetry.space_group_name_H-M   'P 1'
#
loop_
_entity.id
_entity.type
_entity.pdbx_description
1 polymer ?
#
loop_
_entity_poly.entity_id
_entity_poly.type
_entity_poly.pdbx_seq_one_letter_code
_entity_poly.pdbx_strand_id
1 'polypeptide(L)'
;MRKVAVVNTFGSKYFPLPVNKVLETVDKYWPDYVETYCYPDDITQQIKLPRTHYFELVKERPTLQEFFNRHQNNPKYNPRIKQDGKEKQDFDKDSKIYVYDAIRFSYKVYACVDAYFKTKNKYQQLWYLDADIITFDHIPQEWLEHIMPEDCFTSYLGRPKKGFSETGIYIFNTAHPYAEEYFTRWQEYYDNDKLFNLKGYTDSFVFDAVRIEMENEGKIKNNDLNDGRFDRYRKSRHPFINS
;
A
#
# COMPACT_ATOMS: atom_id res chain seq x y z
N MET A 1 20.25 -12.80 2.42
CA MET A 1 19.72 -11.42 2.54
C MET A 1 18.59 -11.25 1.55
N ARG A 2 17.37 -10.99 2.02
CA ARG A 2 16.20 -10.73 1.17
C ARG A 2 16.22 -9.29 0.71
N LYS A 3 16.29 -9.05 -0.60
CA LYS A 3 16.25 -7.70 -1.18
C LYS A 3 14.82 -7.16 -1.10
N VAL A 4 14.70 -5.86 -0.84
CA VAL A 4 13.43 -5.15 -0.67
C VAL A 4 13.22 -4.12 -1.79
N ALA A 5 12.04 -4.13 -2.40
CA ALA A 5 11.53 -3.02 -3.19
C ALA A 5 10.54 -2.22 -2.33
N VAL A 6 10.78 -0.92 -2.17
CA VAL A 6 9.82 0.00 -1.53
C VAL A 6 8.91 0.57 -2.61
N VAL A 7 7.62 0.68 -2.33
CA VAL A 7 6.60 1.25 -3.23
C VAL A 7 5.97 2.45 -2.55
N ASN A 8 5.81 3.53 -3.31
CA ASN A 8 5.17 4.75 -2.82
C ASN A 8 4.30 5.36 -3.92
N THR A 9 3.14 5.90 -3.55
CA THR A 9 2.25 6.63 -4.45
C THR A 9 1.89 7.95 -3.80
N PHE A 10 1.77 9.02 -4.59
CA PHE A 10 1.36 10.31 -4.06
C PHE A 10 0.65 11.16 -5.11
N GLY A 11 -0.39 11.86 -4.66
CA GLY A 11 -1.06 12.85 -5.48
C GLY A 11 -0.41 14.22 -5.41
N SER A 12 -0.70 15.04 -6.41
CA SER A 12 0.01 16.31 -6.62
C SER A 12 -0.03 17.30 -5.47
N LYS A 13 -1.06 17.20 -4.61
CA LYS A 13 -1.21 18.04 -3.42
C LYS A 13 -0.18 17.76 -2.31
N TYR A 14 0.48 16.61 -2.35
CA TYR A 14 1.46 16.17 -1.33
C TYR A 14 2.91 16.39 -1.76
N PHE A 15 3.13 17.01 -2.93
CA PHE A 15 4.45 17.36 -3.44
C PHE A 15 4.65 18.89 -3.40
N PRO A 16 5.80 19.40 -2.93
CA PRO A 16 6.98 18.65 -2.49
C PRO A 16 6.86 18.07 -1.07
N LEU A 17 5.96 18.58 -0.22
CA LEU A 17 5.80 18.10 1.16
C LEU A 17 4.43 17.48 1.38
N PRO A 18 4.35 16.32 2.07
CA PRO A 18 5.44 15.63 2.80
C PRO A 18 6.36 14.74 1.95
N VAL A 19 6.08 14.52 0.66
CA VAL A 19 6.70 13.46 -0.17
C VAL A 19 8.24 13.50 -0.20
N ASN A 20 8.85 14.67 -0.42
CA ASN A 20 10.31 14.78 -0.50
C ASN A 20 10.97 14.26 0.78
N LYS A 21 10.38 14.60 1.94
CA LYS A 21 10.93 14.19 3.23
C LYS A 21 10.87 12.67 3.38
N VAL A 22 9.78 12.04 2.96
CA VAL A 22 9.65 10.58 2.97
C VAL A 22 10.74 9.94 2.12
N LEU A 23 10.84 10.33 0.85
CA LEU A 23 11.80 9.75 -0.09
C LEU A 23 13.26 9.95 0.35
N GLU A 24 13.61 11.14 0.83
CA GLU A 24 14.93 11.42 1.40
C GLU A 24 15.25 10.55 2.60
N THR A 25 14.27 10.30 3.48
CA THR A 25 14.49 9.45 4.66
C THR A 25 14.63 7.98 4.31
N VAL A 26 13.91 7.51 3.28
CA VAL A 26 14.11 6.15 2.75
C VAL A 26 15.52 6.02 2.19
N ASP A 27 15.95 6.94 1.32
CA ASP A 27 17.30 6.90 0.74
C ASP A 27 18.42 7.02 1.79
N LYS A 28 18.21 7.79 2.85
CA LYS A 28 19.18 7.99 3.92
C LYS A 28 19.30 6.81 4.88
N TYR A 29 18.17 6.25 5.33
CA TYR A 29 18.15 5.35 6.48
C TYR A 29 17.94 3.88 6.14
N TRP A 30 17.39 3.57 4.96
CA TRP A 30 17.19 2.18 4.54
C TRP A 30 18.48 1.61 3.94
N PRO A 31 18.74 0.30 4.11
CA PRO A 31 19.92 -0.36 3.56
C PRO A 31 20.10 -0.10 2.07
N ASP A 32 21.35 -0.04 1.61
CA ASP A 32 21.75 0.32 0.24
C ASP A 32 21.15 -0.58 -0.86
N TYR A 33 20.85 -1.83 -0.55
CA TYR A 33 20.22 -2.79 -1.46
C TYR A 33 18.72 -2.55 -1.70
N VAL A 34 18.12 -1.59 -1.00
CA VAL A 34 16.72 -1.21 -1.16
C VAL A 34 16.59 -0.23 -2.33
N GLU A 35 15.59 -0.43 -3.19
CA GLU A 35 15.23 0.55 -4.21
C GLU A 35 13.77 0.96 -4.06
N THR A 36 13.47 2.22 -4.38
CA THR A 36 12.14 2.82 -4.25
C THR A 36 11.50 2.97 -5.62
N TYR A 37 10.26 2.51 -5.75
CA TYR A 37 9.43 2.59 -6.94
C TYR A 37 8.26 3.54 -6.65
N CYS A 38 8.32 4.72 -7.24
CA CYS A 38 7.39 5.81 -7.02
C CYS A 38 6.40 5.94 -8.19
N TYR A 39 5.15 6.17 -7.84
CA TYR A 39 4.04 6.36 -8.77
C TYR A 39 3.33 7.68 -8.44
N PRO A 40 3.89 8.82 -8.88
CA PRO A 40 3.23 10.12 -8.73
C PRO A 40 2.01 10.24 -9.66
N ASP A 41 0.99 11.01 -9.25
CA ASP A 41 -0.10 11.41 -10.15
C ASP A 41 0.40 12.28 -11.32
N ASP A 42 1.47 13.04 -11.10
CA ASP A 42 2.17 13.84 -12.10
C ASP A 42 3.66 13.46 -12.14
N ILE A 43 4.10 12.82 -13.24
CA ILE A 43 5.48 12.33 -13.41
C ILE A 43 6.55 13.41 -13.33
N THR A 44 6.18 14.68 -13.50
CA THR A 44 7.12 15.80 -13.34
C THR A 44 7.47 16.06 -11.87
N GLN A 45 6.68 15.53 -10.93
CA GLN A 45 6.87 15.64 -9.49
C GLN A 45 7.82 14.57 -8.96
N GLN A 46 9.11 14.78 -9.23
CA GLN A 46 10.18 13.86 -8.86
C GLN A 46 11.35 14.62 -8.23
N ILE A 47 12.13 13.92 -7.41
CA ILE A 47 13.43 14.38 -6.90
C ILE A 47 14.50 13.38 -7.31
N LYS A 48 15.71 13.88 -7.56
CA LYS A 48 16.81 13.01 -7.97
C LYS A 48 17.43 12.33 -6.76
N LEU A 49 17.19 11.03 -6.61
CA LEU A 49 17.81 10.18 -5.60
C LEU A 49 18.44 8.95 -6.28
N PRO A 50 19.55 8.39 -5.76
CA PRO A 50 20.30 7.34 -6.45
C PRO A 50 19.54 6.02 -6.64
N ARG A 51 18.58 5.72 -5.76
CA ARG A 51 17.87 4.43 -5.69
C ARG A 51 16.36 4.57 -5.88
N THR A 52 15.92 5.66 -6.49
CA THR A 52 14.50 5.97 -6.67
C THR A 52 14.14 6.02 -8.15
N HIS A 53 13.10 5.28 -8.51
CA HIS A 53 12.59 5.15 -9.87
C HIS A 53 11.15 5.68 -9.90
N TYR A 54 10.79 6.39 -10.97
CA TYR A 54 9.48 7.01 -11.12
C TYR A 54 8.75 6.46 -12.34
N PHE A 55 7.46 6.15 -12.18
CA PHE A 55 6.64 5.55 -13.23
C PHE A 55 5.27 6.21 -13.31
N GLU A 56 4.76 6.34 -14.54
CA GLU A 56 3.39 6.79 -14.79
C GLU A 56 2.44 5.59 -14.68
N LEU A 57 1.75 5.45 -13.54
CA LEU A 57 0.98 4.25 -13.23
C LEU A 57 -0.04 3.88 -14.32
N VAL A 58 -0.73 4.88 -14.89
CA VAL A 58 -1.73 4.66 -15.94
C VAL A 58 -1.11 4.12 -17.24
N LYS A 59 0.14 4.50 -17.55
CA LYS A 59 0.87 3.95 -18.70
C LYS A 59 1.33 2.51 -18.45
N GLU A 60 1.80 2.24 -17.22
CA GLU A 60 2.28 0.91 -16.84
C GLU A 60 1.12 -0.09 -16.64
N ARG A 61 -0.04 0.38 -16.18
CA ARG A 61 -1.26 -0.41 -15.93
C ARG A 61 -2.50 0.26 -16.53
N PRO A 62 -2.72 0.12 -17.85
CA PRO A 62 -3.86 0.73 -18.53
C PRO A 62 -5.24 0.32 -17.98
N THR A 63 -5.36 -0.87 -17.36
CA THR A 63 -6.60 -1.33 -16.74
C THR A 63 -7.06 -0.46 -15.56
N LEU A 64 -6.15 0.30 -14.92
CA LEU A 64 -6.52 1.35 -13.97
C LEU A 64 -7.33 2.46 -14.65
N GLN A 65 -6.95 2.87 -15.87
CA GLN A 65 -7.71 3.87 -16.63
C GLN A 65 -9.08 3.34 -17.04
N GLU A 66 -9.16 2.05 -17.39
CA GLU A 66 -10.43 1.40 -17.69
C GLU A 66 -11.34 1.41 -16.45
N PHE A 67 -10.82 1.04 -15.27
CA PHE A 67 -11.55 1.10 -14.00
C PHE A 67 -12.02 2.54 -13.69
N PHE A 68 -11.11 3.51 -13.82
CA PHE A 68 -11.45 4.93 -13.67
C PHE A 68 -12.58 5.33 -14.62
N ASN A 69 -12.48 5.00 -15.90
CA ASN A 69 -13.46 5.38 -16.92
C ASN A 69 -14.85 4.82 -16.63
N ARG A 70 -14.94 3.58 -16.14
CA ARG A 70 -16.22 2.94 -15.78
C ARG A 70 -16.91 3.64 -14.61
N HIS A 71 -16.16 4.16 -13.63
CA HIS A 71 -16.71 4.57 -12.33
C HIS A 71 -16.58 6.06 -12.00
N GLN A 72 -15.82 6.85 -12.77
CA GLN A 72 -15.51 8.25 -12.44
C GLN A 72 -16.76 9.11 -12.21
N ASN A 73 -17.84 8.84 -12.94
CA ASN A 73 -19.10 9.60 -12.85
C ASN A 73 -20.14 8.96 -11.91
N ASN A 74 -19.80 7.88 -11.22
CA ASN A 74 -20.72 7.17 -10.35
C ASN A 74 -20.56 7.65 -8.89
N PRO A 75 -21.50 8.46 -8.34
CA PRO A 75 -21.37 8.99 -6.99
C PRO A 75 -21.46 7.94 -5.87
N LYS A 76 -21.81 6.69 -6.20
CA LYS A 76 -21.76 5.57 -5.26
C LYS A 76 -20.33 5.06 -5.05
N TYR A 77 -19.49 5.14 -6.08
CA TYR A 77 -18.13 4.57 -6.11
C TYR A 77 -17.02 5.63 -6.21
N ASN A 78 -17.41 6.86 -6.60
CA ASN A 78 -16.59 8.06 -6.57
C ASN A 78 -17.41 9.19 -5.91
N PRO A 79 -17.65 9.12 -4.59
CA PRO A 79 -18.58 10.02 -3.93
C PRO A 79 -18.10 11.47 -3.86
N ARG A 80 -16.81 11.72 -4.11
CA ARG A 80 -16.21 13.05 -4.10
C ARG A 80 -16.57 13.92 -5.28
N ILE A 81 -17.14 13.35 -6.36
CA ILE A 81 -17.65 14.17 -7.47
C ILE A 81 -18.73 15.16 -7.04
N LYS A 82 -19.35 14.94 -5.88
CA LYS A 82 -20.34 15.84 -5.28
C LYS A 82 -19.73 16.93 -4.39
N GLN A 83 -18.41 16.93 -4.18
CA GLN A 83 -17.74 17.96 -3.40
C GLN A 83 -17.50 19.21 -4.25
N ASP A 84 -17.68 20.38 -3.65
CA ASP A 84 -17.52 21.70 -4.27
C ASP A 84 -16.05 22.14 -4.42
N GLY A 85 -15.11 21.17 -4.43
CA GLY A 85 -13.68 21.40 -4.53
C GLY A 85 -12.99 21.93 -3.26
N LYS A 86 -13.75 22.24 -2.19
CA LYS A 86 -13.18 22.63 -0.89
C LYS A 86 -13.18 21.44 0.06
N GLU A 87 -12.11 20.66 0.05
CA GLU A 87 -11.92 19.58 1.03
C GLU A 87 -11.79 20.21 2.43
N LYS A 88 -12.86 20.14 3.23
CA LYS A 88 -12.84 20.64 4.61
C LYS A 88 -11.87 19.80 5.44
N GLN A 89 -11.15 20.44 6.35
CA GLN A 89 -10.40 19.72 7.38
C GLN A 89 -11.33 18.74 8.10
N ASP A 90 -10.84 17.53 8.40
CA ASP A 90 -11.58 16.44 9.05
C ASP A 90 -12.81 15.91 8.28
N PHE A 91 -13.04 16.32 7.02
CA PHE A 91 -14.19 15.86 6.24
C PHE A 91 -14.30 14.33 6.17
N ASP A 92 -13.17 13.63 6.00
CA ASP A 92 -13.14 12.16 5.94
C ASP A 92 -13.46 11.52 7.28
N LYS A 93 -13.02 12.14 8.37
CA LYS A 93 -13.29 11.68 9.74
C LYS A 93 -14.79 11.79 10.06
N ASP A 94 -15.42 12.88 9.63
CA ASP A 94 -16.82 13.19 9.94
C ASP A 94 -17.80 12.47 9.02
N SER A 95 -17.52 12.42 7.72
CA SER A 95 -18.42 11.82 6.73
C SER A 95 -18.25 10.30 6.57
N LYS A 96 -17.04 9.78 6.82
CA LYS A 96 -16.61 8.43 6.46
C LYS A 96 -16.83 8.06 4.99
N ILE A 97 -17.06 9.05 4.12
CA ILE A 97 -17.43 8.82 2.72
C ILE A 97 -16.27 8.20 1.94
N TYR A 98 -15.04 8.40 2.41
CA TYR A 98 -13.83 7.79 1.86
C TYR A 98 -13.93 6.27 1.79
N VAL A 99 -14.71 5.61 2.66
CA VAL A 99 -14.90 4.16 2.64
C VAL A 99 -15.44 3.66 1.30
N TYR A 100 -16.15 4.53 0.57
CA TYR A 100 -16.75 4.23 -0.73
C TYR A 100 -16.01 4.87 -1.92
N ASP A 101 -14.83 5.45 -1.69
CA ASP A 101 -14.03 6.15 -2.70
C ASP A 101 -13.12 5.19 -3.48
N ALA A 102 -13.76 4.31 -4.27
CA ALA A 102 -13.11 3.19 -4.94
C ALA A 102 -11.97 3.62 -5.88
N ILE A 103 -12.13 4.77 -6.55
CA ILE A 103 -11.14 5.31 -7.47
C ILE A 103 -9.91 5.81 -6.72
N ARG A 104 -10.07 6.61 -5.67
CA ARG A 104 -8.92 7.12 -4.91
C ARG A 104 -8.04 5.98 -4.41
N PHE A 105 -8.65 4.91 -3.91
CA PHE A 105 -7.92 3.81 -3.31
C PHE A 105 -7.41 2.76 -4.30
N SER A 106 -7.83 2.78 -5.58
CA SER A 106 -7.31 1.84 -6.59
C SER A 106 -5.84 2.10 -6.93
N TYR A 107 -5.39 3.37 -6.96
CA TYR A 107 -4.02 3.74 -7.32
C TYR A 107 -2.97 3.02 -6.48
N LYS A 108 -3.19 2.92 -5.17
CA LYS A 108 -2.30 2.18 -4.25
C LYS A 108 -2.16 0.71 -4.65
N VAL A 109 -3.28 0.06 -4.96
CA VAL A 109 -3.32 -1.36 -5.35
C VAL A 109 -2.60 -1.57 -6.67
N TYR A 110 -2.96 -0.80 -7.70
CA TYR A 110 -2.33 -0.92 -9.01
C TYR A 110 -0.83 -0.61 -8.96
N ALA A 111 -0.38 0.32 -8.12
CA ALA A 111 1.05 0.57 -7.92
C ALA A 111 1.79 -0.62 -7.30
N CYS A 112 1.21 -1.25 -6.27
CA CYS A 112 1.79 -2.46 -5.68
C CYS A 112 1.84 -3.61 -6.68
N VAL A 113 0.78 -3.81 -7.46
CA VAL A 113 0.71 -4.84 -8.50
C VAL A 113 1.75 -4.58 -9.58
N ASP A 114 1.85 -3.35 -10.07
CA ASP A 114 2.82 -3.00 -11.09
C ASP A 114 4.26 -3.21 -10.61
N ALA A 115 4.57 -2.68 -9.42
CA ALA A 115 5.87 -2.84 -8.79
C ALA A 115 6.20 -4.33 -8.63
N TYR A 116 5.27 -5.16 -8.15
CA TYR A 116 5.48 -6.61 -8.04
C TYR A 116 5.92 -7.22 -9.37
N PHE A 117 5.17 -7.02 -10.46
CA PHE A 117 5.52 -7.63 -11.75
C PHE A 117 6.84 -7.12 -12.33
N LYS A 118 7.21 -5.86 -12.08
CA LYS A 118 8.52 -5.30 -12.46
C LYS A 118 9.67 -5.89 -11.65
N THR A 119 9.40 -6.30 -10.41
CA THR A 119 10.44 -6.58 -9.39
C THR A 119 10.52 -8.03 -8.95
N LYS A 120 9.54 -8.88 -9.28
CA LYS A 120 9.38 -10.26 -8.77
C LYS A 120 10.59 -11.19 -8.96
N ASN A 121 11.42 -10.93 -9.97
CA ASN A 121 12.64 -11.70 -10.24
C ASN A 121 13.92 -11.11 -9.61
N LYS A 122 13.83 -9.91 -9.01
CA LYS A 122 14.96 -9.17 -8.43
C LYS A 122 14.88 -9.07 -6.90
N TYR A 123 13.66 -9.02 -6.34
CA TYR A 123 13.42 -8.77 -4.92
C TYR A 123 12.59 -9.89 -4.29
N GLN A 124 12.85 -10.13 -3.01
CA GLN A 124 12.15 -11.14 -2.21
C GLN A 124 11.10 -10.51 -1.29
N GLN A 125 11.11 -9.18 -1.17
CA GLN A 125 10.10 -8.44 -0.44
C GLN A 125 9.65 -7.19 -1.20
N LEU A 126 8.37 -6.85 -1.05
CA LEU A 126 7.78 -5.59 -1.48
C LEU A 126 7.16 -4.89 -0.28
N TRP A 127 7.59 -3.66 -0.02
CA TRP A 127 7.11 -2.84 1.09
C TRP A 127 6.42 -1.62 0.52
N TYR A 128 5.10 -1.52 0.68
CA TYR A 128 4.41 -0.26 0.41
C TYR A 128 4.50 0.64 1.63
N LEU A 129 4.81 1.93 1.42
CA LEU A 129 4.78 2.96 2.46
C LEU A 129 3.93 4.15 1.96
N ASP A 130 3.00 4.64 2.79
CA ASP A 130 2.29 5.89 2.51
C ASP A 130 3.26 7.08 2.38
N ALA A 131 2.85 8.09 1.61
CA ALA A 131 3.62 9.29 1.31
C ALA A 131 3.84 10.26 2.49
N ASP A 132 3.36 9.91 3.67
CA ASP A 132 3.54 10.63 4.93
C ASP A 132 4.33 9.82 5.99
N ILE A 133 4.90 8.67 5.63
CA ILE A 133 5.73 7.85 6.52
C ILE A 133 7.21 8.24 6.41
N ILE A 134 7.75 8.83 7.48
CA ILE A 134 9.17 9.16 7.56
C ILE A 134 9.95 8.09 8.34
N THR A 135 11.18 7.81 7.90
CA THR A 135 12.14 7.00 8.66
C THR A 135 13.07 7.94 9.44
N PHE A 136 13.27 7.72 10.74
CA PHE A 136 14.07 8.60 11.59
C PHE A 136 15.44 8.04 11.98
N ASP A 137 15.66 6.73 11.79
CA ASP A 137 16.91 6.04 12.13
C ASP A 137 17.19 4.89 11.17
N HIS A 138 18.43 4.42 11.13
CA HIS A 138 18.86 3.31 10.29
C HIS A 138 18.08 2.04 10.60
N ILE A 139 17.61 1.35 9.56
CA ILE A 139 16.85 0.11 9.70
C ILE A 139 17.82 -1.09 9.66
N PRO A 140 17.99 -1.83 10.77
CA PRO A 140 18.83 -3.01 10.78
C PRO A 140 18.24 -4.12 9.91
N GLN A 141 19.10 -4.92 9.25
CA GLN A 141 18.64 -6.05 8.45
C GLN A 141 17.84 -7.06 9.29
N GLU A 142 18.31 -7.34 10.52
CA GLU A 142 17.61 -8.24 11.46
C GLU A 142 16.17 -7.76 11.76
N TRP A 143 15.94 -6.43 11.74
CA TRP A 143 14.61 -5.87 11.94
C TRP A 143 13.71 -6.13 10.73
N LEU A 144 14.21 -5.94 9.51
CA LEU A 144 13.46 -6.26 8.29
C LEU A 144 13.10 -7.75 8.23
N GLU A 145 14.02 -8.61 8.64
CA GLU A 145 13.81 -10.06 8.69
C GLU A 145 12.82 -10.47 9.77
N HIS A 146 12.86 -9.81 10.94
CA HIS A 146 11.92 -10.02 12.03
C HIS A 146 10.50 -9.57 11.66
N ILE A 147 10.36 -8.39 11.05
CA ILE A 147 9.06 -7.83 10.68
C ILE A 147 8.38 -8.69 9.61
N MET A 148 9.15 -9.30 8.70
CA MET A 148 8.62 -10.15 7.63
C MET A 148 9.14 -11.60 7.75
N PRO A 149 8.53 -12.47 8.57
CA PRO A 149 8.95 -13.88 8.66
C PRO A 149 8.95 -14.61 7.31
N GLU A 150 9.86 -15.56 7.11
CA GLU A 150 10.00 -16.28 5.83
C GLU A 150 8.81 -17.20 5.52
N ASP A 151 8.17 -17.74 6.56
CA ASP A 151 7.02 -18.64 6.46
C ASP A 151 5.69 -17.90 6.27
N CYS A 152 5.72 -16.57 6.20
CA CYS A 152 4.55 -15.73 6.00
C CYS A 152 4.56 -15.11 4.59
N PHE A 153 3.37 -14.94 4.03
CA PHE A 153 3.16 -14.27 2.76
C PHE A 153 3.13 -12.75 2.92
N THR A 154 2.37 -12.23 3.90
CA THR A 154 2.38 -10.81 4.23
C THR A 154 2.50 -10.56 5.72
N SER A 155 3.16 -9.45 6.07
CA SER A 155 3.05 -8.81 7.38
C SER A 155 2.21 -7.55 7.25
N TYR A 156 1.20 -7.43 8.11
CA TYR A 156 0.17 -6.39 8.00
C TYR A 156 -0.26 -5.90 9.38
N LEU A 157 -1.03 -4.80 9.41
CA LEU A 157 -1.52 -4.19 10.64
C LEU A 157 -3.02 -4.40 10.79
N GLY A 158 -3.44 -5.44 11.52
CA GLY A 158 -4.85 -5.68 11.77
C GLY A 158 -5.49 -4.57 12.61
N ARG A 159 -6.72 -4.15 12.29
CA ARG A 159 -7.55 -3.30 13.17
C ARG A 159 -8.85 -4.01 13.51
N PRO A 160 -8.84 -4.99 14.42
CA PRO A 160 -10.01 -5.83 14.71
C PRO A 160 -11.25 -5.02 15.13
N LYS A 161 -11.06 -3.91 15.86
CA LYS A 161 -12.17 -3.00 16.24
C LYS A 161 -12.79 -2.25 15.06
N LYS A 162 -12.05 -2.03 13.98
CA LYS A 162 -12.55 -1.38 12.75
C LYS A 162 -13.06 -2.41 11.72
N GLY A 163 -12.61 -3.66 11.81
CA GLY A 163 -13.00 -4.75 10.91
C GLY A 163 -12.26 -4.75 9.57
N PHE A 164 -11.11 -4.06 9.47
CA PHE A 164 -10.24 -4.03 8.30
C PHE A 164 -8.81 -3.62 8.69
N SER A 165 -7.82 -4.00 7.89
CA SER A 165 -6.41 -3.72 8.12
C SER A 165 -6.06 -2.24 7.93
N GLU A 166 -5.00 -1.78 8.58
CA GLU A 166 -4.31 -0.54 8.25
C GLU A 166 -3.32 -0.77 7.12
N THR A 167 -3.31 0.16 6.17
CA THR A 167 -2.69 -0.02 4.86
C THR A 167 -1.74 1.12 4.49
N GLY A 168 -1.32 1.91 5.49
CA GLY A 168 -0.18 2.80 5.31
C GLY A 168 1.12 2.04 5.12
N ILE A 169 1.16 0.78 5.56
CA ILE A 169 2.25 -0.14 5.28
C ILE A 169 1.67 -1.48 4.80
N TYR A 170 2.19 -1.98 3.68
CA TYR A 170 2.07 -3.38 3.29
C TYR A 170 3.43 -4.00 3.20
N ILE A 171 3.56 -5.26 3.61
CA ILE A 171 4.82 -5.99 3.49
C ILE A 171 4.52 -7.37 2.90
N PHE A 172 5.05 -7.65 1.72
CA PHE A 172 4.81 -8.90 1.00
C PHE A 172 6.12 -9.66 0.81
N ASN A 173 6.07 -10.99 0.97
CA ASN A 173 7.10 -11.92 0.52
C ASN A 173 6.84 -12.24 -0.95
N THR A 174 7.54 -11.55 -1.84
CA THR A 174 7.37 -11.69 -3.29
C THR A 174 7.99 -12.97 -3.84
N ALA A 175 8.82 -13.66 -3.05
CA ALA A 175 9.37 -14.97 -3.39
C ALA A 175 8.44 -16.13 -2.99
N HIS A 176 7.30 -15.85 -2.34
CA HIS A 176 6.33 -16.88 -1.97
C HIS A 176 5.72 -17.54 -3.22
N PRO A 177 5.49 -18.88 -3.24
CA PRO A 177 4.96 -19.57 -4.42
C PRO A 177 3.62 -19.03 -4.93
N TYR A 178 2.79 -18.51 -4.03
CA TYR A 178 1.49 -17.93 -4.33
C TYR A 178 1.49 -16.40 -4.51
N ALA A 179 2.66 -15.75 -4.57
CA ALA A 179 2.74 -14.30 -4.69
C ALA A 179 2.07 -13.79 -5.98
N GLU A 180 2.38 -14.43 -7.12
CA GLU A 180 1.80 -14.01 -8.40
C GLU A 180 0.27 -14.16 -8.42
N GLU A 181 -0.23 -15.25 -7.83
CA GLU A 181 -1.65 -15.48 -7.69
C GLU A 181 -2.32 -14.40 -6.83
N TYR A 182 -1.70 -14.02 -5.71
CA TYR A 182 -2.21 -12.96 -4.84
C TYR A 182 -2.31 -11.62 -5.58
N PHE A 183 -1.23 -11.16 -6.21
CA PHE A 183 -1.23 -9.87 -6.91
C PHE A 183 -2.19 -9.86 -8.11
N THR A 184 -2.34 -11.00 -8.80
CA THR A 184 -3.33 -11.17 -9.86
C THR A 184 -4.76 -11.04 -9.32
N ARG A 185 -5.12 -11.80 -8.28
CA ARG A 185 -6.44 -11.70 -7.63
C ARG A 185 -6.72 -10.29 -7.10
N TRP A 186 -5.72 -9.65 -6.52
CA TRP A 186 -5.84 -8.29 -5.99
C TRP A 186 -6.17 -7.26 -7.07
N GLN A 187 -5.56 -7.38 -8.25
CA GLN A 187 -5.92 -6.57 -9.42
C GLN A 187 -7.33 -6.91 -9.94
N GLU A 188 -7.67 -8.20 -10.03
CA GLU A 188 -8.97 -8.66 -10.54
C GLU A 188 -10.17 -8.12 -9.77
N TYR A 189 -10.01 -7.81 -8.48
CA TYR A 189 -11.06 -7.19 -7.69
C TYR A 189 -11.53 -5.85 -8.25
N TYR A 190 -10.62 -5.10 -8.89
CA TYR A 190 -10.89 -3.85 -9.58
C TYR A 190 -11.25 -4.10 -11.04
N ASP A 191 -10.47 -4.92 -11.75
CA ASP A 191 -10.69 -5.17 -13.19
C ASP A 191 -12.09 -5.71 -13.47
N ASN A 192 -12.59 -6.60 -12.59
CA ASN A 192 -13.90 -7.26 -12.73
C ASN A 192 -14.95 -6.72 -11.76
N ASP A 193 -14.72 -5.55 -11.16
CA ASP A 193 -15.66 -4.89 -10.26
C ASP A 193 -16.12 -5.74 -9.04
N LYS A 194 -15.34 -6.78 -8.67
CA LYS A 194 -15.66 -7.68 -7.52
C LYS A 194 -15.65 -6.94 -6.19
N LEU A 195 -14.89 -5.84 -6.07
CA LEU A 195 -14.82 -5.01 -4.86
C LEU A 195 -16.18 -4.47 -4.41
N PHE A 196 -17.15 -4.31 -5.32
CA PHE A 196 -18.46 -3.77 -4.96
C PHE A 196 -19.34 -4.75 -4.19
N ASN A 197 -18.91 -6.01 -4.07
CA ASN A 197 -19.52 -7.02 -3.19
C ASN A 197 -18.96 -6.96 -1.75
N LEU A 198 -17.96 -6.10 -1.48
CA LEU A 198 -17.37 -5.91 -0.16
C LEU A 198 -18.12 -4.86 0.66
N LYS A 199 -17.82 -4.81 1.97
CA LYS A 199 -18.41 -3.85 2.92
C LYS A 199 -17.95 -2.40 2.70
N GLY A 200 -16.86 -2.21 1.95
CA GLY A 200 -16.29 -0.93 1.57
C GLY A 200 -15.29 -1.11 0.43
N TYR A 201 -14.88 -0.01 -0.20
CA TYR A 201 -14.15 0.00 -1.47
C TYR A 201 -12.73 0.55 -1.35
N THR A 202 -12.25 0.81 -0.13
CA THR A 202 -10.84 1.15 0.10
C THR A 202 -9.94 -0.05 -0.21
N ASP A 203 -8.68 0.23 -0.50
CA ASP A 203 -7.56 -0.71 -0.60
C ASP A 203 -7.52 -1.73 0.55
N SER A 204 -7.83 -1.31 1.78
CA SER A 204 -7.87 -2.20 2.96
C SER A 204 -8.88 -3.35 2.86
N PHE A 205 -10.09 -3.08 2.34
CA PHE A 205 -11.11 -4.12 2.18
C PHE A 205 -10.70 -5.13 1.13
N VAL A 206 -10.11 -4.67 0.03
CA VAL A 206 -9.69 -5.55 -1.06
C VAL A 206 -8.48 -6.38 -0.67
N PHE A 207 -7.48 -5.76 -0.01
CA PHE A 207 -6.34 -6.46 0.58
C PHE A 207 -6.80 -7.58 1.52
N ASP A 208 -7.68 -7.27 2.48
CA ASP A 208 -8.18 -8.27 3.42
C ASP A 208 -9.01 -9.35 2.73
N ALA A 209 -9.79 -9.00 1.70
CA ALA A 209 -10.60 -9.98 0.99
C ALA A 209 -9.73 -11.07 0.34
N VAL A 210 -8.71 -10.68 -0.44
CA VAL A 210 -7.79 -11.64 -1.08
C VAL A 210 -6.98 -12.40 -0.04
N ARG A 211 -6.49 -11.70 0.99
CA ARG A 211 -5.71 -12.31 2.08
C ARG A 211 -6.51 -13.42 2.78
N ILE A 212 -7.73 -13.13 3.19
CA ILE A 212 -8.60 -14.07 3.90
C ILE A 212 -9.03 -15.22 2.98
N GLU A 213 -9.35 -14.93 1.71
CA GLU A 213 -9.68 -15.97 0.71
C GLU A 213 -8.54 -16.98 0.58
N MET A 214 -7.32 -16.52 0.37
CA MET A 214 -6.16 -17.40 0.20
C MET A 214 -5.69 -18.07 1.51
N GLU A 215 -5.90 -17.45 2.67
CA GLU A 215 -5.72 -18.09 3.98
C GLU A 215 -6.69 -19.28 4.14
N ASN A 216 -7.97 -19.09 3.82
CA ASN A 216 -8.99 -20.14 3.92
C ASN A 216 -8.76 -21.28 2.92
N GLU A 217 -8.16 -20.99 1.76
CA GLU A 217 -7.69 -21.99 0.80
C GLU A 217 -6.43 -22.74 1.27
N GLY A 218 -5.82 -22.35 2.40
CA GLY A 218 -4.59 -22.94 2.91
C GLY A 218 -3.34 -22.60 2.10
N LYS A 219 -3.40 -21.57 1.23
CA LYS A 219 -2.29 -21.18 0.36
C LYS A 219 -1.28 -20.29 1.03
N ILE A 220 -1.74 -19.40 1.92
CA ILE A 220 -0.88 -18.42 2.57
C ILE A 220 -1.10 -18.41 4.08
N LYS A 221 -0.04 -18.05 4.80
CA LYS A 221 -0.04 -17.71 6.22
C LYS A 221 0.41 -16.27 6.35
N ASN A 222 -0.17 -15.49 7.25
CA ASN A 222 0.16 -14.07 7.39
C ASN A 222 0.53 -13.70 8.83
N ASN A 223 1.29 -12.62 8.96
CA ASN A 223 1.81 -12.12 10.22
C ASN A 223 1.10 -10.80 10.58
N ASP A 224 0.11 -10.87 11.46
CA ASP A 224 -0.53 -9.67 12.00
C ASP A 224 0.38 -9.01 13.04
N LEU A 225 0.96 -7.88 12.66
CA LEU A 225 1.82 -7.07 13.52
C LEU A 225 1.02 -6.37 14.63
N ASN A 226 -0.30 -6.51 14.70
CA ASN A 226 -1.14 -5.91 15.72
C ASN A 226 -2.06 -6.92 16.45
N ASP A 227 -1.65 -8.19 16.53
CA ASP A 227 -2.40 -9.25 17.21
C ASP A 227 -2.19 -9.33 18.73
N GLY A 228 -1.53 -8.33 19.32
CA GLY A 228 -1.34 -8.20 20.76
C GLY A 228 -0.16 -8.99 21.34
N ARG A 229 0.55 -9.81 20.55
CA ARG A 229 1.72 -10.58 21.01
C ARG A 229 2.80 -9.72 21.68
N PHE A 230 2.90 -8.45 21.30
CA PHE A 230 3.93 -7.52 21.77
C PHE A 230 3.41 -6.37 22.64
N ASP A 231 2.13 -6.38 23.05
CA ASP A 231 1.51 -5.25 23.75
C ASP A 231 2.24 -4.86 25.04
N ARG A 232 2.87 -5.82 25.72
CA ARG A 232 3.62 -5.58 26.96
C ARG A 232 4.96 -4.85 26.76
N TYR A 233 5.48 -4.84 25.54
CA TYR A 233 6.81 -4.27 25.22
C TYR A 233 6.70 -2.93 24.50
N ARG A 234 5.49 -2.51 24.15
CA ARG A 234 5.26 -1.31 23.34
C ARG A 234 5.10 -0.07 24.22
N LYS A 235 5.82 1.00 23.84
CA LYS A 235 5.55 2.37 24.32
C LYS A 235 4.37 3.02 23.58
N SER A 236 4.15 2.63 22.32
CA SER A 236 3.05 3.09 21.48
C SER A 236 2.07 1.97 21.14
N ARG A 237 0.78 2.30 20.96
CA ARG A 237 -0.20 1.32 20.44
C ARG A 237 0.07 0.89 19.00
N HIS A 238 0.85 1.67 18.23
CA HIS A 238 1.18 1.38 16.85
C HIS A 238 2.63 0.90 16.71
N PRO A 239 2.93 -0.23 16.05
CA PRO A 239 4.27 -0.85 16.05
C PRO A 239 5.33 -0.03 15.32
N PHE A 240 4.94 0.92 14.48
CA PHE A 240 5.85 1.80 13.73
C PHE A 240 5.81 3.27 14.19
N ILE A 241 5.10 3.59 15.27
CA ILE A 241 5.13 4.94 15.86
C ILE A 241 6.03 4.90 17.09
N ASN A 242 7.08 5.72 17.06
CA ASN A 242 7.92 5.98 18.22
C ASN A 242 7.26 7.12 19.02
N SER A 243 6.28 6.78 19.86
CA SER A 243 5.68 7.68 20.84
C SER A 243 6.05 7.25 22.24
#